data_AF-A0A553E8Q7-F1
#
_entry.id   AF-A0A553E8Q7-F1
#
_cell.length_a   1.000
_cell.length_b   1.000
_cell.length_c   1.000
_cell.angle_alpha   90.00
_cell.angle_beta   90.00
_cell.angle_gamma   90.00
#
_symmetry.space_group_name_H-M   'P 1'
#
loop_
_entity.id
_entity.type
_entity.pdbx_description
1 polymer ?
#
loop_
_entity_poly.entity_id
_entity_poly.type
_entity_poly.pdbx_seq_one_letter_code
_entity_poly.pdbx_strand_id
1 'polypeptide(L)'
;MTEIKKNHSLQRIRLMKQAAVIRQSNGMSRHDALVTAHRIGKLIRQMHHGNVCFRYTKQDGTIRRATGTLIGYEHSFRRPYTPKPENTFVVYYDIDAKGWRTFHAENFLDIEVE
;
A
#
# COMPACT_ATOMS: atom_id res chain seq x y z
N MET A 1 14.47 13.94 -24.14
CA MET A 1 13.73 13.94 -22.86
C MET A 1 14.55 13.16 -21.84
N THR A 2 14.95 13.77 -20.71
CA THR A 2 15.89 13.14 -19.75
C THR A 2 15.26 11.96 -19.01
N GLU A 3 16.05 10.96 -18.60
CA GLU A 3 15.59 9.76 -17.89
C GLU A 3 14.80 10.09 -16.61
N ILE A 4 15.19 11.16 -15.92
CA ILE A 4 14.51 11.69 -14.72
C ILE A 4 13.05 12.07 -15.06
N LYS A 5 12.82 12.79 -16.16
CA LYS A 5 11.47 13.20 -16.58
C LYS A 5 10.61 11.99 -16.98
N LYS A 6 11.22 10.97 -17.59
CA LYS A 6 10.55 9.71 -17.96
C LYS A 6 10.17 8.89 -16.72
N ASN A 7 11.02 8.82 -15.70
CA ASN A 7 10.69 8.11 -14.47
C ASN A 7 9.57 8.81 -13.67
N HIS A 8 9.59 10.14 -13.59
CA HIS A 8 8.52 10.89 -12.96
C HIS A 8 7.16 10.70 -13.65
N SER A 9 7.14 10.68 -15.00
CA SER A 9 5.89 10.45 -15.74
C SER A 9 5.34 9.03 -15.51
N LEU A 10 6.21 8.01 -15.49
CA LEU A 10 5.81 6.63 -15.21
C LEU A 10 5.27 6.45 -13.78
N GLN A 11 5.90 7.08 -12.78
CA GLN A 11 5.40 7.07 -11.40
C GLN A 11 4.00 7.69 -11.30
N ARG A 12 3.79 8.82 -11.99
CA ARG A 12 2.47 9.50 -12.03
C ARG A 12 1.40 8.63 -12.70
N ILE A 13 1.74 7.96 -13.80
CA ILE A 13 0.83 7.02 -14.48
C ILE A 13 0.45 5.85 -13.55
N ARG A 14 1.42 5.26 -12.85
CA ARG A 14 1.15 4.17 -11.89
C ARG A 14 0.23 4.61 -10.75
N LEU A 15 0.49 5.79 -10.18
CA LEU A 15 -0.36 6.37 -9.13
C LEU A 15 -1.80 6.58 -9.62
N MET A 16 -1.97 7.13 -10.83
CA MET A 16 -3.29 7.35 -11.42
C MET A 16 -4.05 6.04 -11.67
N LYS A 17 -3.35 5.01 -12.17
CA LYS A 17 -3.94 3.66 -12.36
C LYS A 17 -4.39 3.05 -11.03
N GLN A 18 -3.57 3.16 -9.99
CA GLN A 18 -3.89 2.61 -8.67
C GLN A 18 -5.10 3.33 -8.05
N ALA A 19 -5.15 4.65 -8.16
CA ALA A 19 -6.32 5.42 -7.74
C ALA A 19 -7.59 5.02 -8.50
N ALA A 20 -7.50 4.75 -9.81
CA ALA A 20 -8.64 4.30 -10.59
C ALA A 20 -9.19 2.93 -10.15
N VAL A 21 -8.33 2.05 -9.65
CA VAL A 21 -8.71 0.73 -9.10
C VAL A 21 -9.37 0.89 -7.73
N ILE A 22 -8.77 1.66 -6.82
CA ILE A 22 -9.33 1.97 -5.48
C ILE A 22 -10.72 2.63 -5.61
N ARG A 23 -10.91 3.47 -6.63
CA ARG A 23 -12.19 4.16 -6.86
C ARG A 23 -13.33 3.20 -7.21
N GLN A 24 -13.04 2.15 -7.97
CA GLN A 24 -14.05 1.19 -8.44
C GLN A 24 -14.57 0.32 -7.31
N SER A 25 -13.78 0.11 -6.25
CA SER A 25 -14.13 -0.80 -5.17
C SER A 25 -14.96 -0.17 -4.04
N ASN A 26 -14.88 1.16 -3.83
CA ASN A 26 -15.54 1.83 -2.68
C ASN A 26 -16.39 3.08 -2.99
N GLY A 27 -16.63 3.45 -4.26
CA GLY A 27 -17.42 4.65 -4.60
C GLY A 27 -16.74 5.99 -4.22
N MET A 28 -15.46 5.94 -3.92
CA MET A 28 -14.63 7.06 -3.47
C MET A 28 -14.52 8.19 -4.51
N SER A 29 -14.30 9.44 -4.08
CA SER A 29 -14.04 10.54 -5.02
C SER A 29 -12.68 10.34 -5.72
N ARG A 30 -12.48 10.96 -6.89
CA ARG A 30 -11.18 10.90 -7.60
C ARG A 30 -10.04 11.45 -6.74
N HIS A 31 -10.31 12.52 -5.99
CA HIS A 31 -9.32 13.15 -5.12
C HIS A 31 -8.90 12.19 -4.01
N ASP A 32 -9.87 11.63 -3.29
CA ASP A 32 -9.60 10.73 -2.17
C ASP A 32 -8.87 9.47 -2.64
N ALA A 33 -9.24 8.92 -3.81
CA ALA A 33 -8.56 7.75 -4.36
C ALA A 33 -7.08 8.02 -4.69
N LEU A 34 -6.75 9.24 -5.15
CA LEU A 34 -5.37 9.66 -5.38
C LEU A 34 -4.60 9.81 -4.07
N VAL A 35 -5.23 10.40 -3.05
CA VAL A 35 -4.65 10.53 -1.71
C VAL A 35 -4.37 9.15 -1.11
N THR A 36 -5.32 8.23 -1.17
CA THR A 36 -5.17 6.85 -0.69
C THR A 36 -4.06 6.12 -1.43
N ALA A 37 -4.04 6.17 -2.76
CA ALA A 37 -2.96 5.55 -3.56
C ALA A 37 -1.57 6.11 -3.19
N HIS A 38 -1.47 7.43 -2.98
CA HIS A 38 -0.22 8.07 -2.56
C HIS A 38 0.24 7.57 -1.18
N ARG A 39 -0.70 7.52 -0.23
CA ARG A 39 -0.46 7.04 1.14
C ARG A 39 -0.01 5.58 1.16
N ILE A 40 -0.65 4.70 0.39
CA ILE A 40 -0.21 3.30 0.24
C ILE A 40 1.20 3.23 -0.33
N GLY A 41 1.50 4.03 -1.36
CA GLY A 41 2.85 4.10 -1.92
C GLY A 41 3.89 4.49 -0.86
N LYS A 42 3.55 5.42 0.04
CA LYS A 42 4.40 5.78 1.18
C LYS A 42 4.58 4.62 2.16
N LEU A 43 3.48 3.96 2.55
CA LEU A 43 3.51 2.80 3.44
C LEU A 43 4.43 1.70 2.89
N ILE A 44 4.21 1.28 1.64
CA ILE A 44 5.00 0.21 1.00
C ILE A 44 6.48 0.57 0.99
N ARG A 45 6.84 1.81 0.63
CA ARG A 45 8.23 2.26 0.67
C ARG A 45 8.82 2.16 2.07
N GLN A 46 8.09 2.56 3.11
CA GLN A 46 8.59 2.47 4.49
C GLN A 46 8.71 1.01 4.96
N MET A 47 7.74 0.15 4.67
CA MET A 47 7.76 -1.27 5.04
C MET A 47 8.92 -2.05 4.38
N HIS A 48 9.41 -1.60 3.22
CA HIS A 48 10.62 -2.15 2.62
C HIS A 48 11.90 -1.86 3.42
N HIS A 49 11.90 -0.81 4.24
CA HIS A 49 13.08 -0.36 4.99
C HIS A 49 12.97 -0.64 6.49
N GLY A 50 11.85 -1.18 6.98
CA GLY A 50 11.68 -1.45 8.40
C GLY A 50 10.26 -1.85 8.79
N ASN A 51 10.00 -1.77 10.09
CA ASN A 51 8.69 -1.96 10.68
C ASN A 51 7.95 -0.63 10.67
N VAL A 52 6.67 -0.66 10.33
CA VAL A 52 5.81 0.53 10.25
C VAL A 52 4.52 0.26 11.00
N CYS A 53 4.14 1.17 11.89
CA CYS A 53 2.83 1.16 12.55
C CYS A 53 1.81 1.85 11.64
N PHE A 54 0.69 1.18 11.37
CA PHE A 54 -0.34 1.74 10.51
C PHE A 54 -1.73 1.21 10.87
N ARG A 55 -2.75 1.87 10.30
CA ARG A 55 -4.16 1.55 10.56
C ARG A 55 -4.93 1.30 9.28
N TYR A 56 -5.86 0.35 9.37
CA TYR A 56 -6.84 0.09 8.33
C TYR A 56 -8.16 -0.42 8.90
N THR A 57 -9.24 -0.22 8.16
CA THR A 57 -10.57 -0.74 8.52
C THR A 57 -10.72 -2.20 8.07
N LYS A 58 -11.14 -3.08 8.96
CA LYS A 58 -11.47 -4.47 8.63
C LYS A 58 -12.83 -4.55 7.94
N GLN A 59 -13.17 -5.72 7.41
CA GLN A 59 -14.48 -5.98 6.80
C GLN A 59 -15.65 -5.83 7.79
N ASP A 60 -15.42 -6.09 9.08
CA ASP A 60 -16.41 -5.92 10.15
C ASP A 60 -16.58 -4.45 10.60
N GLY A 61 -15.89 -3.50 9.96
CA GLY A 61 -15.91 -2.08 10.29
C GLY A 61 -14.98 -1.69 11.45
N THR A 62 -14.35 -2.65 12.15
CA THR A 62 -13.40 -2.33 13.22
C THR A 62 -12.07 -1.84 12.67
N ILE A 63 -11.41 -0.94 13.40
CA ILE A 63 -10.06 -0.48 13.04
C ILE A 63 -9.03 -1.49 13.55
N ARG A 64 -8.17 -1.98 12.65
CA ARG A 64 -6.94 -2.68 13.03
C ARG A 64 -5.79 -1.70 13.08
N ARG A 65 -5.07 -1.69 14.20
CA ARG A 65 -3.72 -1.16 14.32
C ARG A 65 -2.75 -2.33 14.14
N ALA A 66 -1.74 -2.19 13.29
CA ALA A 66 -0.77 -3.25 13.02
C ALA A 66 0.63 -2.67 12.86
N THR A 67 1.62 -3.41 13.36
CA THR A 67 3.03 -3.21 13.01
C THR A 67 3.38 -4.17 11.88
N GLY A 68 3.74 -3.64 10.70
CA GLY A 68 4.03 -4.46 9.52
C GLY A 68 5.32 -4.13 8.80
N THR A 69 5.85 -5.13 8.08
CA THR A 69 7.06 -5.01 7.26
C THR A 69 6.97 -5.82 5.97
N LEU A 70 7.79 -5.48 4.97
CA LEU A 70 8.02 -6.27 3.76
C LEU A 70 9.40 -6.95 3.76
N ILE A 71 10.19 -6.77 4.83
CA ILE A 71 11.46 -7.47 5.01
C ILE A 71 11.17 -8.99 5.03
N GLY A 72 11.96 -9.75 4.26
CA GLY A 72 11.77 -11.20 4.14
C GLY A 72 10.67 -11.64 3.16
N TYR A 73 9.97 -10.72 2.49
CA TYR A 73 8.97 -11.09 1.47
C TYR A 73 9.60 -11.92 0.34
N GLU A 74 10.72 -11.47 -0.21
CA GLU A 74 11.36 -12.16 -1.33
C GLU A 74 11.86 -13.56 -0.95
N HIS A 75 12.37 -13.71 0.27
CA HIS A 75 12.73 -15.02 0.82
C HIS A 75 11.50 -15.95 0.92
N SER A 76 10.38 -15.43 1.42
CA SER A 76 9.15 -16.20 1.65
C SER A 76 8.43 -16.57 0.34
N PHE A 77 8.41 -15.68 -0.65
CA PHE A 77 7.63 -15.83 -1.88
C PHE A 77 8.47 -16.03 -3.14
N ARG A 78 9.79 -16.14 -3.00
CA ARG A 78 10.76 -16.35 -4.10
C ARG A 78 10.66 -15.34 -5.24
N ARG A 79 10.22 -14.11 -4.93
CA ARG A 79 10.09 -12.99 -5.87
C ARG A 79 10.09 -11.64 -5.14
N PRO A 80 10.60 -10.57 -5.75
CA PRO A 80 10.55 -9.25 -5.15
C PRO A 80 9.10 -8.75 -5.03
N TYR A 81 8.82 -8.00 -3.96
CA TYR A 81 7.53 -7.31 -3.84
C TYR A 81 7.53 -6.10 -4.78
N THR A 82 6.78 -6.20 -5.88
CA THR A 82 6.59 -5.10 -6.82
C THR A 82 5.14 -4.61 -6.71
N PRO A 83 4.87 -3.41 -6.14
CA PRO A 83 3.52 -2.87 -6.11
C PRO A 83 3.03 -2.58 -7.53
N LYS A 84 2.02 -3.33 -7.96
CA LYS A 84 1.34 -3.11 -9.24
C LYS A 84 0.09 -2.26 -9.00
N PRO A 85 -0.22 -1.29 -9.90
CA PRO A 85 -1.41 -0.47 -9.76
C PRO A 85 -2.72 -1.26 -9.69
N GLU A 86 -2.75 -2.45 -10.30
CA GLU A 86 -3.90 -3.34 -10.36
C GLU A 86 -4.10 -4.14 -9.05
N ASN A 87 -3.12 -4.14 -8.14
CA ASN A 87 -3.23 -4.83 -6.87
C ASN A 87 -4.18 -4.07 -5.93
N THR A 88 -5.33 -4.66 -5.66
CA THR A 88 -6.31 -4.15 -4.68
C THR A 88 -5.91 -4.44 -3.25
N PHE A 89 -4.94 -5.34 -3.03
CA PHE A 89 -4.46 -5.74 -1.71
C PHE A 89 -3.04 -5.27 -1.45
N VAL A 90 -2.78 -4.86 -0.21
CA VAL A 90 -1.44 -4.62 0.32
C VAL A 90 -1.05 -5.82 1.18
N VAL A 91 0.10 -6.44 0.86
CA VAL A 91 0.69 -7.53 1.64
C VAL A 91 1.64 -6.94 2.68
N TYR A 92 1.70 -7.55 3.86
CA TYR A 92 2.68 -7.23 4.90
C TYR A 92 2.91 -8.46 5.79
N TYR A 93 4.09 -8.56 6.38
CA TYR A 93 4.33 -9.45 7.51
C TYR A 93 3.91 -8.71 8.77
N ASP A 94 2.94 -9.27 9.49
CA ASP A 94 2.42 -8.74 10.73
C ASP A 94 3.32 -9.17 11.89
N ILE A 95 3.94 -8.20 12.57
CA ILE A 95 4.88 -8.46 13.66
C ILE A 95 4.15 -9.04 14.87
N ASP A 96 2.97 -8.50 15.20
CA ASP A 96 2.19 -8.90 16.37
C ASP A 96 1.60 -10.29 16.19
N ALA A 97 1.09 -10.58 14.98
CA ALA A 97 0.49 -11.86 14.65
C ALA A 97 1.48 -12.91 14.10
N LYS A 98 2.76 -12.54 13.93
CA LYS A 98 3.84 -13.40 13.41
C LYS A 98 3.47 -14.12 12.12
N GLY A 99 2.96 -13.39 11.13
CA GLY A 99 2.55 -14.00 9.87
C GLY A 99 2.24 -13.02 8.74
N TRP A 100 2.32 -13.52 7.51
CA TRP A 100 1.94 -12.76 6.31
C TRP A 100 0.43 -12.54 6.26
N ARG A 101 0.03 -11.28 6.04
CA ARG A 101 -1.37 -10.84 5.97
C ARG A 101 -1.58 -9.90 4.80
N THR A 102 -2.84 -9.68 4.46
CA THR A 102 -3.26 -8.71 3.48
C THR A 102 -4.38 -7.83 4.02
N PHE A 103 -4.50 -6.62 3.48
CA PHE A 103 -5.67 -5.77 3.64
C PHE A 103 -6.00 -5.08 2.32
N HIS A 104 -7.25 -4.68 2.15
CA HIS A 104 -7.67 -3.92 0.96
C HIS A 104 -7.06 -2.52 0.98
N ALA A 105 -6.45 -2.13 -0.13
CA ALA A 105 -5.88 -0.80 -0.34
C ALA A 105 -6.85 0.34 0.03
N GLU A 106 -8.13 0.20 -0.35
CA GLU A 106 -9.17 1.19 -0.07
C GLU A 106 -9.49 1.38 1.42
N ASN A 107 -9.17 0.38 2.25
CA ASN A 107 -9.41 0.42 3.69
C ASN A 107 -8.24 1.07 4.45
N PHE A 108 -7.19 1.48 3.75
CA PHE A 108 -6.05 2.14 4.37
C PHE A 108 -6.46 3.48 4.98
N LEU A 109 -6.08 3.73 6.24
CA LEU A 109 -6.37 4.99 6.91
C LEU A 109 -5.13 5.88 6.90
N ASP A 110 -4.10 5.50 7.66
CA ASP A 110 -2.85 6.24 7.81
C ASP A 110 -1.72 5.39 8.37
N ILE A 111 -0.53 5.98 8.30
CA ILE A 111 0.66 5.53 9.02
C ILE A 111 0.64 6.27 10.35
N GLU A 112 0.81 5.54 11.45
CA GLU A 112 0.97 6.16 12.76
C GLU A 112 2.36 6.80 12.82
N VAL A 113 2.39 8.10 13.10
CA VAL A 113 3.64 8.83 13.35
C VAL A 113 3.77 8.91 14.86
N GLU A 114 4.88 8.42 15.39
CA GLU A 114 5.27 8.65 16.79
C GLU A 114 5.48 10.15 17.07
#